data_AF-A0A4W5PBC4-F1
#
_entry.id   AF-A0A4W5PBC4-F1
#
_cell.length_a   1.000
_cell.length_b   1.000
_cell.length_c   1.000
_cell.angle_alpha   90.00
_cell.angle_beta   90.00
_cell.angle_gamma   90.00
#
_symmetry.space_group_name_H-M   'P 1'
#
loop_
_entity.id
_entity.type
_entity.pdbx_description
1 polymer ?
#
loop_
_entity_poly.entity_id
_entity_poly.type
_entity_poly.pdbx_seq_one_letter_code
_entity_poly.pdbx_strand_id
1 'polypeptide(L)'
;MLRGIDPTRIVRNQPTLDRSVSLDVPILKNRDYQHKVFVNRSVTLENIKCYGFDMDYTLAEYKSPDYEDLGFELLRDRLVSIGYPHELLRYNYDPTFPTRGLVFDTMYGNLLKVDSNGNILLCSHGFTFLKRGTEDWGTEDVGDQGSLILTLVRSSCEHVSQ
;
A
#
# COMPACT_ATOMS: atom_id res chain seq x y z
N MET A 1 5.41 44.92 -7.81
CA MET A 1 4.55 43.73 -7.73
C MET A 1 5.38 42.62 -7.07
N LEU A 2 5.11 42.47 -5.77
CA LEU A 2 5.43 41.39 -4.80
C LEU A 2 6.72 40.55 -4.98
N ARG A 3 7.71 40.81 -4.12
CA ARG A 3 8.76 39.86 -3.73
C ARG A 3 8.41 39.25 -2.37
N GLY A 4 8.52 37.93 -2.29
CA GLY A 4 8.98 37.13 -1.14
C GLY A 4 8.35 37.40 0.24
N ILE A 5 7.35 36.61 0.60
CA ILE A 5 7.00 36.36 2.00
C ILE A 5 7.90 35.22 2.48
N ASP A 6 8.72 35.51 3.51
CA ASP A 6 9.58 34.55 4.20
C ASP A 6 8.70 33.52 4.97
N PRO A 7 8.82 32.20 4.72
CA PRO A 7 7.95 31.20 5.33
C PRO A 7 8.21 30.93 6.83
N THR A 8 9.13 31.62 7.49
CA THR A 8 9.54 31.26 8.86
C THR A 8 8.75 31.91 10.01
N ARG A 9 7.66 32.63 9.71
CA ARG A 9 6.85 33.28 10.75
C ARG A 9 5.60 32.47 11.13
N ILE A 10 5.80 31.32 11.75
CA ILE A 10 4.74 30.64 12.53
C ILE A 10 5.00 30.91 14.01
N VAL A 11 4.07 31.66 14.61
CA VAL A 11 4.02 32.07 16.01
C VAL A 11 4.14 30.84 16.91
N ARG A 12 5.23 30.76 17.69
CA ARG A 12 5.34 29.80 18.79
C ARG A 12 4.49 30.30 19.96
N ASN A 13 3.34 29.68 20.19
CA ASN A 13 2.70 29.74 21.51
C ASN A 13 3.62 29.01 22.49
N GLN A 14 4.24 29.75 23.41
CA GLN A 14 4.94 29.17 24.57
C GLN A 14 3.90 28.62 25.56
N PRO A 15 4.00 27.35 26.00
CA PRO A 15 3.26 26.88 27.17
C PRO A 15 3.92 27.47 28.42
N THR A 16 3.13 28.12 29.27
CA THR A 16 3.55 28.53 30.61
C THR A 16 3.93 27.29 31.41
N LEU A 17 5.17 27.29 31.91
CA LEU A 17 5.80 26.22 32.65
C LEU A 17 5.12 26.05 34.02
N ASP A 18 4.24 25.06 34.18
CA ASP A 18 3.86 24.61 35.51
C ASP A 18 4.94 23.66 36.04
N ARG A 19 5.67 24.16 37.04
CA ARG A 19 6.77 23.47 37.73
C ARG A 19 6.18 22.63 38.86
N SER A 20 5.84 21.37 38.60
CA SER A 20 5.97 20.28 39.59
C SER A 20 5.40 18.97 39.03
N VAL A 21 6.25 18.11 38.50
CA VAL A 21 6.37 16.66 38.80
C VAL A 21 7.57 16.18 37.98
N SER A 22 8.68 15.95 38.66
CA SER A 22 9.85 15.27 38.14
C SER A 22 9.57 13.76 38.06
N LEU A 23 9.35 13.26 36.85
CA LEU A 23 9.68 11.89 36.48
C LEU A 23 10.75 11.99 35.41
N ASP A 24 11.96 11.54 35.75
CA ASP A 24 13.12 11.48 34.85
C ASP A 24 12.82 10.51 33.69
N VAL A 25 12.09 10.98 32.69
CA VAL A 25 12.06 10.35 31.37
C VAL A 25 13.08 11.12 30.55
N PRO A 26 14.23 10.53 30.18
CA PRO A 26 15.12 11.17 29.23
C PRO A 26 14.29 11.42 27.97
N ILE A 27 13.99 12.69 27.69
CA ILE A 27 13.34 13.09 26.45
C ILE A 27 14.26 12.58 25.35
N LEU A 28 13.86 11.46 24.75
CA LEU A 28 14.66 10.72 23.81
C LEU A 28 14.94 11.64 22.63
N LYS A 29 16.17 12.16 22.61
CA LYS A 29 16.76 12.86 21.47
C LYS A 29 16.48 12.03 20.23
N ASN A 30 15.63 12.58 19.35
CA ASN A 30 15.42 12.23 17.95
C ASN A 30 15.88 10.81 17.56
N ARG A 31 15.18 9.77 18.07
CA ARG A 31 15.43 8.40 17.62
C ARG A 31 15.06 8.29 16.14
N ASP A 32 15.89 7.59 15.38
CA ASP A 32 15.64 7.23 13.99
C ASP A 32 14.22 6.65 13.84
N TYR A 33 13.50 7.09 12.82
CA TYR A 33 12.15 6.59 12.50
C TYR A 33 12.16 5.07 12.29
N GLN A 34 13.29 4.50 11.86
CA GLN A 34 13.46 3.06 11.63
C GLN A 34 13.28 2.21 12.90
N HIS A 35 13.38 2.79 14.09
CA HIS A 35 13.25 2.06 15.37
C HIS A 35 12.02 2.45 16.18
N LYS A 36 11.04 3.13 15.56
CA LYS A 36 9.80 3.55 16.23
C LYS A 36 8.70 2.53 16.03
N VAL A 37 7.89 2.37 17.08
CA VAL A 37 6.60 1.65 17.01
C VAL A 37 5.49 2.68 16.87
N PHE A 38 4.70 2.59 15.80
CA PHE A 38 3.58 3.49 15.53
C PHE A 38 2.30 3.00 16.22
N VAL A 39 1.45 3.94 16.64
CA VAL A 39 0.25 3.66 17.45
C VAL A 39 -0.98 4.22 16.74
N ASN A 40 -1.89 3.34 16.31
CA ASN A 40 -3.20 3.73 15.77
C ASN A 40 -4.27 3.80 16.88
N ARG A 41 -4.19 2.91 17.88
CA ARG A 41 -5.08 2.83 19.05
C ARG A 41 -4.23 2.59 20.29
N SER A 42 -4.60 3.21 21.40
CA SER A 42 -3.88 3.05 22.68
C SER A 42 -3.96 1.59 23.17
N VAL A 43 -2.82 1.03 23.56
CA VAL A 43 -2.69 -0.31 24.13
C VAL A 43 -1.76 -0.26 25.33
N THR A 44 -2.21 -0.76 26.48
CA THR A 44 -1.39 -0.84 27.70
C THR A 44 -0.69 -2.19 27.76
N LEU A 45 0.61 -2.22 27.45
CA LEU A 45 1.37 -3.48 27.30
C LEU A 45 1.44 -4.32 28.58
N GLU A 46 1.30 -3.72 29.77
CA GLU A 46 1.28 -4.43 31.06
C GLU A 46 0.12 -5.44 31.19
N ASN A 47 -0.97 -5.20 30.46
CA ASN A 47 -2.17 -6.04 30.47
C ASN A 47 -2.05 -7.25 29.54
N ILE A 48 -1.05 -7.27 28.65
CA ILE A 48 -0.84 -8.38 27.71
C ILE A 48 -0.07 -9.50 28.42
N LYS A 49 -0.60 -10.73 28.35
CA LYS A 49 0.01 -11.91 29.00
C LYS A 49 0.67 -12.88 28.03
N CYS A 50 0.29 -12.82 26.76
CA CYS A 50 0.79 -13.70 25.71
C CYS A 50 1.20 -12.85 24.50
N TYR A 51 2.32 -13.20 23.88
CA TYR A 51 2.79 -12.62 22.63
C TYR A 51 2.85 -13.72 21.58
N GLY A 52 1.96 -13.66 20.58
CA GLY A 52 1.97 -14.55 19.43
C GLY A 52 2.77 -13.93 18.29
N PHE A 53 3.50 -14.75 17.56
CA PHE A 53 4.26 -14.35 16.38
C PHE A 53 3.83 -15.19 15.19
N ASP A 54 3.60 -14.52 14.06
CA ASP A 54 3.56 -15.18 12.75
C ASP A 54 5.00 -15.42 12.25
N MET A 55 5.17 -16.29 11.26
CA MET A 55 6.50 -16.69 10.79
C MET A 55 6.92 -15.91 9.54
N ASP A 56 6.25 -16.12 8.41
CA ASP A 56 6.60 -15.54 7.11
C ASP A 56 6.39 -14.03 7.08
N TYR A 57 7.40 -13.27 6.65
CA TYR A 57 7.42 -11.80 6.66
C TYR A 57 7.19 -11.14 8.05
N THR A 58 7.26 -11.91 9.15
CA THR A 58 7.19 -11.41 10.53
C THR A 58 8.48 -11.74 11.30
N LEU A 59 8.78 -13.02 11.50
CA LEU A 59 10.05 -13.46 12.09
C LEU A 59 11.09 -13.78 11.00
N ALA A 60 10.63 -14.39 9.90
CA ALA A 60 11.44 -14.68 8.72
C ALA A 60 11.21 -13.58 7.68
N GLU A 61 12.06 -12.56 7.70
CA GLU A 61 12.07 -11.52 6.66
C GLU A 61 12.85 -12.02 5.43
N TYR A 62 12.12 -12.28 4.35
CA TYR A 62 12.71 -12.67 3.08
C TYR A 62 13.40 -11.47 2.41
N LYS A 63 14.55 -11.73 1.77
CA LYS A 63 15.31 -10.70 1.08
C LYS A 63 14.63 -10.33 -0.23
N SER A 64 14.33 -9.06 -0.40
CA SER A 64 13.87 -8.50 -1.67
C SER A 64 15.06 -7.94 -2.47
N PRO A 65 15.11 -8.12 -3.81
CA PRO A 65 14.10 -8.75 -4.67
C PRO A 65 14.24 -10.27 -4.86
N ASP A 66 15.26 -10.90 -4.27
CA ASP A 66 15.63 -12.30 -4.56
C ASP A 66 14.48 -13.30 -4.36
N TYR A 67 13.69 -13.13 -3.29
CA TYR A 67 12.58 -14.03 -3.00
C TYR A 67 11.41 -13.85 -3.97
N GLU A 68 11.08 -12.60 -4.32
CA GLU A 68 10.02 -12.32 -5.30
C GLU A 68 10.41 -12.78 -6.71
N ASP A 69 11.68 -12.61 -7.08
CA ASP A 69 12.23 -13.06 -8.37
C ASP A 69 12.14 -14.58 -8.51
N LEU A 70 12.57 -15.33 -7.50
CA LEU A 70 12.44 -16.79 -7.46
C LEU A 70 10.98 -17.23 -7.60
N GLY A 71 10.06 -16.58 -6.87
CA GLY A 71 8.63 -16.87 -6.98
C GLY A 71 8.08 -16.63 -8.39
N PHE A 72 8.51 -15.56 -9.04
CA PHE A 72 8.14 -15.23 -10.41
C PHE A 72 8.65 -16.27 -11.41
N GLU A 73 9.92 -16.68 -11.32
CA GLU A 73 10.50 -17.71 -12.19
C GLU A 73 9.76 -19.05 -12.08
N LEU A 74 9.52 -19.51 -10.85
CA LEU A 74 8.81 -20.78 -10.62
C LEU A 74 7.38 -20.74 -11.15
N LEU A 75 6.67 -19.62 -10.98
CA LEU A 75 5.32 -19.45 -11.50
C LEU A 75 5.30 -19.42 -13.03
N ARG A 76 6.19 -18.63 -13.65
CA ARG A 76 6.35 -18.54 -15.10
C ARG A 76 6.61 -19.92 -15.71
N ASP A 77 7.56 -20.66 -15.17
CA ASP A 77 7.93 -21.99 -15.66
C ASP A 77 6.78 -22.98 -15.47
N ARG A 78 6.06 -22.89 -14.35
CA ARG A 78 4.85 -23.69 -14.12
C ARG A 78 3.76 -23.38 -15.14
N LEU A 79 3.51 -22.12 -15.47
CA LEU A 79 2.51 -21.73 -16.48
C LEU A 79 2.83 -22.33 -17.85
N VAL A 80 4.09 -22.25 -18.29
CA VAL A 80 4.53 -22.86 -19.55
C VAL A 80 4.34 -24.38 -19.50
N SER A 81 4.68 -25.03 -18.38
CA SER A 81 4.52 -26.49 -18.23
C SER A 81 3.07 -26.99 -18.36
N ILE A 82 2.08 -26.14 -18.09
CA ILE A 82 0.65 -26.49 -18.21
C ILE A 82 0.03 -26.06 -19.55
N GLY A 83 0.82 -25.51 -20.47
CA GLY A 83 0.42 -25.22 -21.85
C GLY A 83 0.30 -23.74 -22.22
N TYR A 84 0.73 -22.80 -21.37
CA TYR A 84 0.84 -21.40 -21.77
C TYR A 84 1.98 -21.18 -22.79
N PRO A 85 1.94 -20.10 -23.58
CA PRO A 85 2.93 -19.85 -24.63
C PRO A 85 4.37 -19.75 -24.10
N HIS A 86 5.34 -20.27 -24.88
CA HIS A 86 6.75 -20.32 -24.48
C HIS A 86 7.42 -18.94 -24.45
N GLU A 87 6.80 -17.94 -25.10
CA GLU A 87 7.20 -16.54 -25.04
C GLU A 87 7.27 -16.01 -23.61
N LEU A 88 6.51 -16.59 -22.68
CA LEU A 88 6.53 -16.22 -21.27
C LEU A 88 7.92 -16.37 -20.63
N LEU A 89 8.75 -17.32 -21.10
CA LEU A 89 10.11 -17.55 -20.60
C LEU A 89 11.05 -16.35 -20.84
N ARG A 90 10.66 -15.39 -21.67
CA ARG A 90 11.44 -14.18 -21.96
C ARG A 90 11.27 -13.10 -20.90
N TYR A 91 10.26 -13.20 -20.05
CA TYR A 91 10.02 -12.23 -18.99
C TYR A 91 10.89 -12.52 -17.78
N ASN A 92 11.42 -11.44 -17.21
CA ASN A 92 12.12 -11.40 -15.93
C ASN A 92 11.33 -10.53 -14.96
N TYR A 93 11.49 -10.77 -13.66
CA TYR A 93 10.86 -9.96 -12.65
C TYR A 93 11.48 -8.55 -12.62
N ASP A 94 10.62 -7.53 -12.58
CA ASP A 94 11.03 -6.14 -12.37
C ASP A 94 10.45 -5.65 -11.02
N PRO A 95 11.29 -5.49 -9.98
CA PRO A 95 10.83 -5.06 -8.66
C PRO A 95 10.33 -3.61 -8.63
N THR A 96 10.53 -2.83 -9.69
CA THR A 96 10.11 -1.42 -9.74
C THR A 96 8.66 -1.23 -10.17
N PHE A 97 8.05 -2.25 -10.77
CA PHE A 97 6.68 -2.19 -11.27
C PHE A 97 5.60 -2.47 -10.19
N PRO A 98 5.62 -3.62 -9.48
CA PRO A 98 4.57 -3.94 -8.54
C PRO A 98 4.69 -3.11 -7.27
N THR A 99 3.54 -2.68 -6.73
CA THR A 99 3.44 -2.11 -5.39
C THR A 99 2.40 -2.88 -4.60
N ARG A 100 2.65 -3.11 -3.30
CA ARG A 100 1.71 -3.85 -2.44
C ARG A 100 0.35 -3.15 -2.35
N GLY A 101 -0.72 -3.94 -2.28
CA GLY A 101 -2.10 -3.47 -2.12
C GLY A 101 -2.67 -2.87 -3.41
N LEU A 102 -2.41 -3.52 -4.54
CA LEU A 102 -3.15 -3.34 -5.78
C LEU A 102 -4.32 -4.32 -5.85
N VAL A 103 -5.34 -3.97 -6.61
CA VAL A 103 -6.49 -4.82 -6.92
C VAL A 103 -6.38 -5.26 -8.37
N PHE A 104 -6.55 -6.56 -8.65
CA PHE A 104 -6.62 -7.09 -10.00
C PHE A 104 -8.07 -7.22 -10.43
N ASP A 105 -8.42 -6.52 -11.50
CA ASP A 105 -9.71 -6.62 -12.18
C ASP A 105 -9.67 -7.76 -13.19
N THR A 106 -10.35 -8.86 -12.87
CA THR A 106 -10.38 -10.07 -13.71
C THR A 106 -11.24 -9.92 -14.95
N MET A 107 -12.16 -8.96 -14.99
CA MET A 107 -13.06 -8.75 -16.14
C MET A 107 -12.33 -8.07 -17.29
N TYR A 108 -11.55 -7.04 -16.97
CA TYR A 108 -10.85 -6.21 -17.95
C TYR A 108 -9.32 -6.36 -17.93
N GLY A 109 -8.78 -7.15 -17.00
CA GLY A 109 -7.34 -7.40 -16.89
C GLY A 109 -6.54 -6.19 -16.39
N ASN A 110 -7.14 -5.34 -15.56
CA ASN A 110 -6.52 -4.11 -15.07
C ASN A 110 -5.90 -4.27 -13.68
N LEU A 111 -4.80 -3.56 -13.44
CA LEU A 111 -4.23 -3.36 -12.11
C LEU A 111 -4.65 -2.00 -11.58
N LEU A 112 -5.33 -1.98 -10.44
CA LEU A 112 -5.93 -0.80 -9.85
C LEU A 112 -5.29 -0.46 -8.50
N LYS A 113 -4.96 0.82 -8.29
CA LYS A 113 -4.74 1.37 -6.95
C LYS A 113 -6.00 2.10 -6.53
N VAL A 114 -6.60 1.67 -5.42
CA VAL A 114 -7.84 2.24 -4.90
C VAL A 114 -7.61 2.88 -3.53
N ASP A 115 -8.40 3.91 -3.21
CA ASP A 115 -8.48 4.45 -1.85
C ASP A 115 -9.44 3.63 -0.98
N SER A 116 -9.57 4.01 0.30
CA SER A 116 -10.49 3.36 1.25
C SER A 116 -11.97 3.50 0.89
N ASN A 117 -12.31 4.47 0.03
CA ASN A 117 -13.68 4.69 -0.44
C ASN A 117 -13.96 3.91 -1.74
N GLY A 118 -12.94 3.30 -2.33
CA GLY A 118 -12.98 2.55 -3.59
C GLY A 118 -12.72 3.39 -4.83
N ASN A 119 -12.33 4.66 -4.70
CA ASN A 119 -12.01 5.49 -5.86
C ASN A 119 -10.70 5.05 -6.49
N ILE A 120 -10.66 5.03 -7.83
CA ILE A 120 -9.46 4.65 -8.59
C ILE A 120 -8.46 5.82 -8.56
N LEU A 121 -7.31 5.58 -7.91
CA LEU A 121 -6.15 6.48 -7.88
C LEU A 121 -5.23 6.25 -9.07
N LEU A 122 -5.09 5.00 -9.50
CA LEU A 122 -4.25 4.56 -10.60
C LEU A 122 -4.89 3.35 -11.29
N CYS A 123 -4.77 3.29 -12.62
CA CYS A 123 -5.17 2.14 -13.41
C CYS A 123 -4.08 1.84 -14.45
N SER A 124 -3.70 0.58 -14.56
CA SER A 124 -2.78 0.09 -15.60
C SER A 124 -3.40 -1.12 -16.30
N HIS A 125 -3.35 -1.13 -17.64
CA HIS A 125 -3.62 -2.31 -18.44
C HIS A 125 -2.28 -2.85 -18.96
N GLY A 126 -1.85 -4.00 -18.44
CA GLY A 126 -0.46 -4.43 -18.58
C GLY A 126 0.50 -3.36 -18.03
N PHE A 127 1.43 -2.90 -18.86
CA PHE A 127 2.39 -1.83 -18.53
C PHE A 127 1.94 -0.43 -18.96
N THR A 128 0.71 -0.28 -19.47
CA THR A 128 0.18 1.01 -19.94
C THR A 128 -0.72 1.63 -18.88
N PHE A 129 -0.26 2.76 -18.32
CA PHE A 129 -1.05 3.54 -17.38
C PHE A 129 -2.16 4.31 -18.08
N LEU A 130 -3.40 4.10 -17.66
CA LEU A 130 -4.58 4.76 -18.21
C LEU A 130 -4.75 6.15 -17.59
N LYS A 131 -4.87 7.18 -18.43
CA LYS A 131 -5.12 8.55 -17.99
C LYS A 131 -6.62 8.76 -17.76
N ARG A 132 -6.95 9.64 -16.82
CA ARG A 132 -8.32 10.11 -16.59
C ARG A 132 -8.67 11.12 -17.69
N GLY A 133 -9.60 10.79 -18.58
CA GLY A 133 -10.14 11.70 -19.60
C GLY A 133 -9.75 11.46 -21.06
N THR A 134 -9.20 10.28 -21.41
CA THR A 134 -9.20 9.80 -22.79
C THR A 134 -10.35 8.81 -22.98
N GLU A 135 -11.01 8.87 -24.13
CA GLU A 135 -12.22 8.13 -24.53
C GLU A 135 -12.08 6.59 -24.48
N ASP A 136 -10.92 6.06 -24.05
CA ASP A 136 -10.66 4.65 -23.75
C ASP A 136 -11.27 4.14 -22.43
N TRP A 137 -11.93 4.99 -21.64
CA TRP A 137 -12.72 4.51 -20.48
C TRP A 137 -14.03 3.84 -20.86
N GLY A 138 -14.32 3.63 -22.15
CA GLY A 138 -15.60 3.06 -22.57
C GLY A 138 -16.75 3.90 -22.01
N THR A 139 -16.67 5.23 -22.16
CA THR A 139 -17.85 6.10 -22.01
C THR A 139 -18.69 6.06 -23.28
N GLU A 140 -18.98 4.86 -23.78
CA GLU A 140 -20.21 4.60 -24.54
C GLU A 140 -21.11 3.82 -23.57
N ASP A 141 -22.16 4.49 -23.09
CA ASP A 141 -23.31 3.89 -22.42
C ASP A 141 -23.05 2.83 -21.34
N VAL A 142 -22.35 3.23 -20.30
CA VAL A 142 -22.35 2.47 -19.04
C VAL A 142 -23.01 3.30 -17.96
N GLY A 143 -24.34 3.43 -18.10
CA GLY A 143 -25.20 3.60 -16.94
C GLY A 143 -24.84 2.51 -15.92
N ASP A 144 -24.57 2.93 -14.69
CA ASP A 144 -24.56 2.07 -13.51
C ASP A 144 -23.45 0.99 -13.35
N GLN A 145 -22.55 0.73 -14.30
CA GLN A 145 -21.49 -0.30 -14.09
C GLN A 145 -20.15 0.19 -13.53
N GLY A 146 -19.92 1.51 -13.48
CA GLY A 146 -18.90 2.05 -12.56
C GLY A 146 -19.20 1.67 -11.11
N SER A 147 -20.49 1.46 -10.79
CA SER A 147 -20.94 0.88 -9.53
C SER A 147 -20.55 -0.59 -9.40
N LEU A 148 -20.53 -1.40 -10.47
CA LEU A 148 -20.27 -2.85 -10.38
C LEU A 148 -18.82 -3.21 -10.05
N ILE A 149 -17.82 -2.53 -10.62
CA ILE A 149 -16.40 -2.76 -10.23
C ILE A 149 -16.19 -2.31 -8.78
N LEU A 150 -16.71 -1.13 -8.41
CA LEU A 150 -16.72 -0.64 -7.02
C LEU A 150 -17.47 -1.58 -6.08
N THR A 151 -18.58 -2.17 -6.52
CA THR A 151 -19.43 -3.09 -5.75
C THR A 151 -18.75 -4.45 -5.61
N LEU A 152 -18.04 -4.95 -6.61
CA LEU A 152 -17.25 -6.19 -6.51
C LEU A 152 -16.05 -6.01 -5.58
N VAL A 153 -15.33 -4.89 -5.67
CA VAL A 153 -14.23 -4.58 -4.75
C VAL A 153 -14.74 -4.40 -3.32
N ARG A 154 -15.88 -3.72 -3.11
CA ARG A 154 -16.52 -3.60 -1.79
C ARG A 154 -17.04 -4.93 -1.25
N SER A 155 -17.73 -5.72 -2.08
CA SER A 155 -18.32 -7.01 -1.70
C SER A 155 -17.26 -8.05 -1.32
N SER A 156 -16.10 -8.03 -1.99
CA SER A 156 -14.97 -8.91 -1.66
C SER A 156 -14.25 -8.48 -0.37
N CYS A 157 -14.11 -7.18 -0.11
CA CYS A 157 -13.57 -6.67 1.16
C CYS A 157 -14.47 -6.96 2.39
N GLU A 158 -15.80 -6.95 2.20
CA GLU A 158 -16.76 -7.26 3.27
C GLU A 158 -16.74 -8.75 3.66
N HIS A 159 -16.49 -9.66 2.71
CA HIS A 159 -16.40 -11.10 2.99
C HIS A 159 -15.08 -11.54 3.62
N VAL A 160 -14.00 -10.75 3.49
CA VAL A 160 -12.70 -11.03 4.13
C VAL A 160 -12.63 -10.47 5.57
N SER A 161 -13.63 -9.69 5.98
CA SER A 161 -13.68 -9.04 7.31
C SER A 161 -14.66 -9.70 8.30
N GLN A 162 -15.09 -10.94 8.06
CA GLN A 162 -15.92 -11.74 8.98
C GLN A 162 -15.19 -12.98 9.49
#